data_AF-A0A2V0PLC3-F1
#
_entry.id   AF-A0A2V0PLC3-F1
#
_cell.length_a   1.000
_cell.length_b   1.000
_cell.length_c   1.000
_cell.angle_alpha   90.00
_cell.angle_beta   90.00
_cell.angle_gamma   90.00
#
_symmetry.space_group_name_H-M   'P 1'
#
loop_
_entity.id
_entity.type
_entity.pdbx_description
1 polymer ?
#
loop_
_entity_poly.entity_id
_entity_poly.type
_entity_poly.pdbx_seq_one_letter_code
_entity_poly.pdbx_strand_id
1 'polypeptide(L)'
;MAAAPPAAALLLALLALAATARPVAGEDCGQGLYPNPELGRCIDYCPYGTHFMYPYPWQPGAACVTSCPDGLIGLEGDGYSYCTSDACPEEAHYSEVVDGATFCRYCPGGCKSCNGPDVCLACYPWWFLIPGTPNCVDECMEGYSDYETMTCRPCMETCNGWLPPAQVLPRRLLSL
;
A
#
# COMPACT_ATOMS: atom_id res chain seq x y z
N MET A 1 -54.00 41.65 1.70
CA MET A 1 -53.74 40.98 0.41
C MET A 1 -52.23 40.87 0.26
N ALA A 2 -51.67 39.72 0.63
CA ALA A 2 -50.23 39.48 0.58
C ALA A 2 -49.91 38.72 -0.71
N ALA A 3 -49.12 39.32 -1.58
CA ALA A 3 -48.64 38.70 -2.82
C ALA A 3 -47.59 37.64 -2.46
N ALA A 4 -47.87 36.38 -2.76
CA ALA A 4 -46.88 35.31 -2.69
C ALA A 4 -45.84 35.51 -3.81
N PRO A 5 -44.54 35.30 -3.55
CA PRO A 5 -43.55 35.34 -4.62
C PRO A 5 -43.72 34.11 -5.53
N PRO A 6 -43.41 34.22 -6.83
CA PRO A 6 -43.57 33.11 -7.76
C PRO A 6 -42.56 32.00 -7.43
N ALA A 7 -43.07 30.82 -7.11
CA ALA A 7 -42.30 29.60 -6.84
C ALA A 7 -41.32 29.23 -7.99
N ALA A 8 -41.53 29.77 -9.19
CA ALA A 8 -40.63 29.61 -10.33
C ALA A 8 -39.24 30.25 -10.13
N ALA A 9 -39.13 31.33 -9.35
CA ALA A 9 -37.84 31.98 -9.10
C ALA A 9 -36.96 31.17 -8.14
N LEU A 10 -37.55 30.42 -7.20
CA LEU A 10 -36.82 29.55 -6.29
C LEU A 10 -36.30 28.29 -6.97
N LEU A 11 -37.04 27.72 -7.93
CA LEU A 11 -36.60 26.54 -8.68
C LEU A 11 -35.41 26.85 -9.60
N LEU A 12 -35.39 28.03 -10.23
CA LEU A 12 -34.25 28.47 -11.06
C LEU A 12 -33.01 28.79 -10.21
N ALA A 13 -33.18 29.27 -8.98
CA ALA A 13 -32.06 29.47 -8.04
C ALA A 13 -31.51 28.13 -7.50
N LEU A 14 -32.37 27.13 -7.24
CA LEU A 14 -31.94 25.80 -6.80
C LEU A 14 -31.29 24.96 -7.92
N LEU A 15 -31.71 25.13 -9.17
CA LEU A 15 -31.04 24.52 -10.34
C LEU A 15 -29.70 25.20 -10.67
N ALA A 16 -29.50 26.46 -10.27
CA ALA A 16 -28.22 27.15 -10.41
C ALA A 16 -27.18 26.76 -9.33
N LEU A 17 -27.61 26.28 -8.16
CA LEU A 17 -26.69 25.76 -7.13
C LEU A 17 -26.28 24.28 -7.33
N ALA A 18 -26.91 23.56 -8.26
CA ALA A 18 -26.57 22.16 -8.52
C ALA A 18 -25.50 21.96 -9.61
N ALA A 19 -24.94 23.04 -10.18
CA ALA A 19 -24.13 22.97 -11.40
C ALA A 19 -22.70 23.53 -11.30
N THR A 20 -22.14 23.77 -10.11
CA THR A 20 -20.78 24.35 -9.99
C THR A 20 -19.89 23.66 -8.96
N ALA A 21 -19.83 22.32 -8.99
CA ALA A 21 -18.73 21.59 -8.36
C ALA A 21 -18.21 20.48 -9.28
N ARG A 22 -17.77 20.87 -10.48
CA ARG A 22 -16.72 20.14 -11.20
C ARG A 22 -15.81 21.15 -11.90
N PRO A 23 -14.69 21.44 -11.25
CA PRO A 23 -13.43 21.44 -11.98
C PRO A 23 -12.39 20.66 -11.19
N VAL A 24 -11.84 19.59 -11.78
CA VAL A 24 -10.42 19.25 -11.57
C VAL A 24 -9.93 18.69 -12.90
N ALA A 25 -9.90 19.56 -13.91
CA ALA A 25 -9.13 19.35 -15.12
C ALA A 25 -8.56 20.71 -15.50
N GLY A 26 -7.40 21.04 -14.90
CA GLY A 26 -6.62 22.24 -15.26
C GLY A 26 -6.63 23.41 -14.27
N GLU A 27 -7.12 23.25 -13.03
CA GLU A 27 -6.88 24.25 -11.99
C GLU A 27 -5.46 24.10 -11.42
N ASP A 28 -4.76 25.22 -11.32
CA ASP A 28 -3.43 25.33 -10.75
C ASP A 28 -3.53 24.97 -9.26
N CYS A 29 -3.16 23.74 -8.91
CA CYS A 29 -3.27 23.21 -7.55
C CYS A 29 -2.36 23.92 -6.53
N GLY A 30 -1.58 24.91 -6.98
CA GLY A 30 -0.54 25.53 -6.19
C GLY A 30 0.72 24.67 -6.14
N GLN A 31 1.79 25.22 -5.59
CA GLN A 31 3.07 24.51 -5.55
C GLN A 31 2.98 23.24 -4.68
N GLY A 32 3.41 22.11 -5.25
CA GLY A 32 3.52 20.85 -4.53
C GLY A 32 2.25 20.02 -4.51
N LEU A 33 1.20 20.45 -5.23
CA LEU A 33 -0.05 19.72 -5.32
C LEU A 33 -0.43 19.43 -6.77
N TYR A 34 -1.04 18.27 -7.01
CA TYR A 34 -1.43 17.76 -8.32
C TYR A 34 -2.94 17.54 -8.39
N PRO A 35 -3.59 17.91 -9.49
CA PRO A 35 -5.00 17.61 -9.70
C PRO A 35 -5.18 16.09 -9.76
N ASN A 36 -5.89 15.51 -8.80
CA ASN A 36 -6.34 14.12 -8.89
C ASN A 36 -7.78 14.11 -9.43
N PRO A 37 -8.00 13.70 -10.69
CA PRO A 37 -9.33 13.69 -11.30
C PRO A 37 -10.26 12.65 -10.67
N GLU A 38 -9.72 11.59 -10.07
CA GLU A 38 -10.51 10.54 -9.40
C GLU A 38 -11.05 11.04 -8.05
N LEU A 39 -10.23 11.78 -7.30
CA LEU A 39 -10.61 12.33 -5.99
C LEU A 39 -11.29 13.70 -6.08
N GLY A 40 -11.24 14.36 -7.24
CA GLY A 40 -11.77 15.70 -7.41
C GLY A 40 -11.11 16.73 -6.48
N ARG A 41 -9.83 16.54 -6.14
CA ARG A 41 -9.03 17.45 -5.31
C ARG A 41 -7.57 17.44 -5.69
N CYS A 42 -6.84 18.43 -5.20
CA CYS A 42 -5.39 18.49 -5.29
C CYS A 42 -4.73 17.57 -4.24
N ILE A 43 -3.69 16.83 -4.62
CA ILE A 43 -2.93 15.91 -3.74
C ILE A 43 -1.43 16.15 -3.84
N ASP A 44 -0.68 15.88 -2.77
CA ASP A 44 0.77 16.04 -2.66
C ASP A 44 1.57 14.77 -2.99
N TYR A 45 0.89 13.70 -3.41
CA TYR A 45 1.49 12.42 -3.81
C TYR A 45 0.97 11.96 -5.17
N CYS A 46 1.73 11.09 -5.85
CA CYS A 46 1.26 10.47 -7.08
C CYS A 46 0.37 9.25 -6.77
N PRO A 47 -0.71 9.03 -7.53
CA PRO A 47 -1.55 7.84 -7.37
C PRO A 47 -0.73 6.56 -7.44
N TYR A 48 -0.89 5.71 -6.42
CA TYR A 48 -0.14 4.48 -6.28
C TYR A 48 -0.31 3.56 -7.49
N GLY A 49 0.79 2.95 -7.95
CA GLY A 49 0.81 1.93 -9.00
C GLY A 49 0.55 2.41 -10.43
N THR A 50 0.26 3.70 -10.65
CA THR A 50 -0.02 4.23 -12.00
C THR A 50 0.85 5.43 -12.37
N HIS A 51 1.38 6.16 -11.38
CA HIS A 51 2.18 7.35 -11.61
C HIS A 51 3.36 7.42 -10.63
N PHE A 52 4.44 8.08 -11.04
CA PHE A 52 5.66 8.26 -10.26
C PHE A 52 5.97 9.75 -10.16
N MET A 53 6.34 10.22 -8.96
CA MET A 53 6.84 11.57 -8.76
C MET A 53 8.24 11.71 -9.37
N TYR A 54 8.43 12.72 -10.22
CA TYR A 54 9.73 13.07 -10.79
C TYR A 54 9.87 14.59 -11.00
N PRO A 55 11.03 15.19 -10.65
CA PRO A 55 12.15 14.58 -9.92
C PRO A 55 11.85 14.37 -8.43
N TYR A 56 12.56 13.41 -7.81
CA TYR A 56 12.53 13.14 -6.37
C TYR A 56 13.91 13.43 -5.75
N PRO A 57 14.01 13.99 -4.51
CA PRO A 57 12.91 14.52 -3.69
C PRO A 57 12.22 15.71 -4.38
N TRP A 58 11.03 16.10 -3.90
CA TRP A 58 10.21 17.14 -4.53
C TRP A 58 10.98 18.44 -4.79
N GLN A 59 10.77 19.01 -5.97
CA GLN A 59 11.36 20.27 -6.43
C GLN A 59 10.33 21.05 -7.26
N PRO A 60 10.45 22.38 -7.39
CA PRO A 60 9.64 23.13 -8.34
C PRO A 60 9.72 22.53 -9.76
N GLY A 61 8.57 22.20 -10.35
CA GLY A 61 8.50 21.53 -11.64
C GLY A 61 8.39 20.00 -11.57
N ALA A 62 8.33 19.41 -10.37
CA ALA A 62 7.98 18.01 -10.21
C ALA A 62 6.57 17.73 -10.72
N ALA A 63 6.39 16.54 -11.28
CA ALA A 63 5.14 16.05 -11.85
C ALA A 63 4.95 14.55 -11.58
N CYS A 64 3.71 14.11 -11.66
CA CYS A 64 3.37 12.69 -11.74
C CYS A 64 3.50 12.21 -13.18
N VAL A 65 4.44 11.31 -13.43
CA VAL A 65 4.70 10.69 -14.73
C VAL A 65 4.25 9.23 -14.73
N THR A 66 3.75 8.72 -15.85
CA THR A 66 3.33 7.30 -15.96
C THR A 66 4.50 6.35 -16.15
N SER A 67 5.68 6.86 -16.50
CA SER A 67 6.92 6.11 -16.69
C SER A 67 8.11 6.97 -16.28
N CYS A 68 9.11 6.36 -15.63
CA CYS A 68 10.33 7.07 -15.28
C CYS A 68 11.19 7.35 -16.53
N PRO A 69 11.89 8.50 -16.58
CA PRO A 69 12.87 8.78 -17.63
C PRO A 69 13.95 7.70 -17.74
N ASP A 70 14.57 7.61 -18.92
CA ASP A 70 15.64 6.63 -19.19
C ASP A 70 16.73 6.64 -18.12
N GLY A 71 17.09 5.44 -17.66
CA GLY A 71 18.11 5.25 -16.62
C GLY A 71 17.60 5.43 -15.19
N LEU A 72 16.32 5.75 -14.99
CA LEU A 72 15.68 5.79 -13.68
C LEU A 72 14.74 4.60 -13.47
N ILE A 73 14.59 4.23 -12.21
CA ILE A 73 13.81 3.12 -11.71
C ILE A 73 12.55 3.69 -11.03
N GLY A 74 11.39 3.14 -11.36
CA GLY A 74 10.14 3.47 -10.67
C GLY A 74 10.05 2.71 -9.36
N LEU A 75 9.99 3.41 -8.23
CA LEU A 75 9.85 2.82 -6.91
C LEU A 75 8.42 3.02 -6.41
N GLU A 76 7.72 1.92 -6.15
CA GLU A 76 6.44 1.93 -5.42
C GLU A 76 6.74 2.01 -3.92
N GLY A 77 6.25 3.04 -3.25
CA GLY A 77 6.37 3.28 -1.79
C GLY A 77 5.00 3.22 -1.08
N ASP A 78 4.97 3.22 0.24
CA ASP A 78 3.74 3.02 1.05
C ASP A 78 2.79 4.22 0.91
N GLY A 79 2.00 4.23 -0.17
CA GLY A 79 1.06 5.29 -0.52
C GLY A 79 1.58 6.35 -1.50
N TYR A 80 2.82 6.24 -1.97
CA TYR A 80 3.39 7.14 -2.98
C TYR A 80 4.40 6.40 -3.84
N SER A 81 4.57 6.82 -5.09
CA SER A 81 5.55 6.23 -6.01
C SER A 81 6.41 7.34 -6.61
N TYR A 82 7.69 7.06 -6.85
CA TYR A 82 8.65 8.04 -7.35
C TYR A 82 9.74 7.41 -8.20
N CYS A 83 10.40 8.24 -9.02
CA CYS A 83 11.54 7.80 -9.83
C CYS A 83 12.84 8.01 -9.05
N THR A 84 13.70 6.99 -9.05
CA THR A 84 15.02 7.02 -8.40
C THR A 84 16.11 6.50 -9.32
N SER A 85 17.35 6.93 -9.11
CA SER A 85 18.53 6.33 -9.74
C SER A 85 19.12 5.18 -8.91
N ASP A 86 18.60 4.97 -7.70
CA ASP A 86 19.09 3.96 -6.77
C ASP A 86 18.53 2.58 -7.10
N ALA A 87 19.27 1.53 -6.70
CA ALA A 87 18.78 0.15 -6.79
C ALA A 87 17.52 -0.04 -5.93
N CYS A 88 16.73 -1.08 -6.25
CA CYS A 88 15.58 -1.44 -5.42
C CYS A 88 16.01 -1.67 -3.97
N PRO A 89 15.26 -1.18 -2.99
CA PRO A 89 15.52 -1.48 -1.59
C PRO A 89 15.57 -3.00 -1.40
N GLU A 90 16.58 -3.48 -0.65
CA GLU A 90 16.73 -4.92 -0.40
C GLU A 90 15.58 -5.48 0.47
N GLU A 91 14.91 -4.61 1.23
CA GLU A 91 13.77 -4.97 2.05
C GLU A 91 12.45 -4.57 1.37
N ALA A 92 11.48 -5.48 1.44
CA ALA A 92 10.09 -5.32 1.03
C ALA A 92 9.85 -5.08 -0.46
N HIS A 93 10.88 -5.13 -1.32
CA HIS A 93 10.73 -4.90 -2.75
C HIS A 93 11.35 -6.02 -3.59
N TYR A 94 10.82 -6.20 -4.79
CA TYR A 94 11.46 -6.95 -5.87
C TYR A 94 11.52 -6.10 -7.14
N SER A 95 12.54 -6.36 -7.95
CA SER A 95 12.69 -5.71 -9.25
C SER A 95 11.90 -6.44 -10.32
N GLU A 96 11.12 -5.70 -11.11
CA GLU A 96 10.42 -6.17 -12.30
C GLU A 96 10.79 -5.29 -13.49
N VAL A 97 10.93 -5.88 -14.69
CA VAL A 97 11.13 -5.11 -15.92
C VAL A 97 9.88 -5.21 -16.79
N VAL A 98 9.24 -4.06 -17.05
CA VAL A 98 8.05 -3.93 -17.91
C VAL A 98 8.38 -2.96 -19.04
N ASP A 99 8.22 -3.39 -20.29
CA ASP A 99 8.51 -2.60 -21.49
C ASP A 99 9.91 -1.95 -21.51
N GLY A 100 10.90 -2.63 -20.91
CA GLY A 100 12.29 -2.16 -20.82
C GLY A 100 12.58 -1.17 -19.70
N ALA A 101 11.56 -0.76 -18.93
CA ALA A 101 11.70 0.04 -17.72
C ALA A 101 11.73 -0.87 -16.47
N THR A 102 12.57 -0.52 -15.50
CA THR A 102 12.67 -1.25 -14.23
C THR A 102 11.78 -0.61 -13.18
N PHE A 103 11.05 -1.45 -12.46
CA PHE A 103 10.18 -1.08 -11.35
C PHE A 103 10.58 -1.86 -10.09
N CYS A 104 10.60 -1.18 -8.96
CA CYS A 104 10.68 -1.79 -7.63
C CYS A 104 9.27 -1.85 -7.07
N ARG A 105 8.74 -3.08 -6.99
CA ARG A 105 7.39 -3.33 -6.50
C ARG A 105 7.43 -3.91 -5.10
N TYR A 106 6.39 -3.63 -4.33
CA TYR A 106 6.24 -4.21 -3.01
C TYR A 106 6.08 -5.73 -3.06
N CYS A 107 6.72 -6.38 -2.09
CA CYS A 107 6.42 -7.75 -1.75
C CYS A 107 4.98 -7.88 -1.22
N PRO A 108 4.34 -9.06 -1.41
CA PRO A 108 2.97 -9.27 -0.98
C PRO A 108 2.84 -9.33 0.55
N GLY A 109 1.59 -9.34 1.03
CA GLY A 109 1.21 -9.14 2.44
C GLY A 109 2.10 -9.82 3.49
N GLY A 110 2.63 -9.00 4.41
CA GLY A 110 3.46 -9.45 5.54
C GLY A 110 4.86 -9.94 5.14
N CYS A 111 5.21 -9.92 3.86
CA CYS A 111 6.48 -10.38 3.35
C CYS A 111 7.56 -9.30 3.44
N LYS A 112 8.65 -9.62 4.14
CA LYS A 112 9.83 -8.76 4.28
C LYS A 112 10.76 -8.85 3.07
N SER A 113 10.82 -10.00 2.40
CA SER A 113 11.62 -10.18 1.18
C SER A 113 11.00 -11.23 0.29
N CYS A 114 10.92 -11.00 -1.01
CA CYS A 114 10.25 -11.88 -1.97
C CYS A 114 11.08 -12.06 -3.25
N ASN A 115 10.85 -13.17 -3.94
CA ASN A 115 11.35 -13.39 -5.29
C ASN A 115 10.18 -13.27 -6.28
N GLY A 116 9.88 -12.03 -6.66
CA GLY A 116 8.69 -11.73 -7.45
C GLY A 116 7.40 -11.70 -6.62
N PRO A 117 6.24 -11.52 -7.27
CA PRO A 117 4.96 -11.36 -6.60
C PRO A 117 4.42 -12.65 -5.96
N ASP A 118 4.95 -13.82 -6.34
CA ASP A 118 4.33 -15.11 -5.97
C ASP A 118 5.07 -15.84 -4.84
N VAL A 119 6.30 -15.45 -4.52
CA VAL A 119 7.15 -16.20 -3.59
C VAL A 119 7.69 -15.28 -2.51
N CYS A 120 7.16 -15.41 -1.30
CA CYS A 120 7.78 -14.83 -0.13
C CYS A 120 8.97 -15.67 0.35
N LEU A 121 10.08 -15.01 0.67
CA LEU A 121 11.31 -15.63 1.18
C LEU A 121 11.47 -15.44 2.69
N ALA A 122 10.97 -14.32 3.24
CA ALA A 122 11.01 -14.03 4.67
C ALA A 122 9.85 -13.11 5.05
N CYS A 123 9.31 -13.32 6.24
CA CYS A 123 8.20 -12.54 6.79
C CYS A 123 8.69 -11.47 7.76
N TYR A 124 7.85 -10.45 7.99
CA TYR A 124 8.07 -9.55 9.12
C TYR A 124 8.00 -10.31 10.46
N PRO A 125 8.64 -9.80 11.52
CA PRO A 125 8.57 -10.42 12.85
C PRO A 125 7.12 -10.67 13.27
N TRP A 126 6.90 -11.79 13.96
CA TRP A 126 5.58 -12.26 14.42
C TRP A 126 4.65 -12.85 13.35
N TRP A 127 5.13 -12.96 12.11
CA TRP A 127 4.42 -13.63 11.03
C TRP A 127 5.15 -14.92 10.63
N PHE A 128 4.38 -15.91 10.20
CA PHE A 128 4.86 -17.20 9.71
C PHE A 128 4.96 -17.23 8.20
N LEU A 129 6.08 -17.77 7.72
CA LEU A 129 6.29 -18.08 6.32
C LEU A 129 5.52 -19.35 5.94
N ILE A 130 4.69 -19.25 4.91
CA ILE A 130 4.17 -20.43 4.22
C ILE A 130 5.07 -20.66 2.99
N PRO A 131 5.80 -21.79 2.92
CA PRO A 131 6.74 -22.03 1.83
C PRO A 131 6.05 -22.01 0.45
N GLY A 132 6.60 -21.22 -0.48
CA GLY A 132 6.14 -21.17 -1.86
C GLY A 132 4.85 -20.38 -2.09
N THR A 133 4.41 -19.59 -1.11
CA THR A 133 3.26 -18.70 -1.26
C THR A 133 3.67 -17.23 -1.20
N PRO A 134 2.83 -16.32 -1.74
CA PRO A 134 3.14 -14.89 -1.76
C PRO A 134 3.05 -14.22 -0.38
N ASN A 135 2.24 -14.77 0.53
CA ASN A 135 1.87 -14.11 1.77
C ASN A 135 2.45 -14.80 3.00
N CYS A 136 2.64 -13.99 4.03
CA CYS A 136 2.84 -14.48 5.38
C CYS A 136 1.50 -14.51 6.12
N VAL A 137 1.42 -15.32 7.17
CA VAL A 137 0.22 -15.40 8.04
C VAL A 137 0.60 -15.14 9.49
N ASP A 138 -0.32 -14.59 10.27
CA ASP A 138 -0.16 -14.40 11.71
C ASP A 138 -0.33 -15.70 12.50
N GLU A 139 -1.09 -16.65 11.95
CA GLU A 139 -1.27 -18.00 12.50
C GLU A 139 -1.23 -19.05 11.39
N CYS A 140 -0.55 -20.16 11.65
CA CYS A 140 -0.55 -21.30 10.75
C CYS A 140 -1.78 -22.19 10.96
N MET A 141 -2.08 -23.04 9.97
CA MET A 141 -3.13 -24.06 10.13
C MET A 141 -2.82 -25.02 11.29
N GLU A 142 -3.87 -25.57 11.91
CA GLU A 142 -3.75 -26.52 13.02
C GLU A 142 -2.81 -27.69 12.64
N GLY A 143 -1.85 -27.98 13.53
CA GLY A 143 -0.84 -29.02 13.30
C GLY A 143 0.34 -28.61 12.43
N TYR A 144 0.42 -27.33 12.04
CA TYR A 144 1.57 -26.76 11.33
C TYR A 144 2.09 -25.56 12.12
N SER A 145 3.19 -25.69 12.85
CA SER A 145 3.83 -24.51 13.43
C SER A 145 5.27 -24.84 13.82
N ASP A 146 6.18 -23.99 13.37
CA ASP A 146 7.57 -23.95 13.82
C ASP A 146 7.87 -22.51 14.26
N TYR A 147 7.81 -22.28 15.58
CA TYR A 147 8.08 -20.98 16.18
C TYR A 147 9.59 -20.66 16.24
N GLU A 148 10.47 -21.66 16.10
CA GLU A 148 11.92 -21.42 16.07
C GLU A 148 12.31 -20.77 14.75
N THR A 149 11.72 -21.24 13.65
CA THR A 149 12.01 -20.72 12.30
C THR A 149 10.92 -19.79 11.77
N MET A 150 9.86 -19.55 12.53
CA MET A 150 8.68 -18.78 12.10
C MET A 150 8.15 -19.24 10.74
N THR A 151 7.99 -20.56 10.56
CA THR A 151 7.52 -21.16 9.31
C THR A 151 6.36 -22.13 9.57
N CYS A 152 5.35 -22.13 8.70
CA CYS A 152 4.28 -23.13 8.75
C CYS A 152 4.79 -24.46 8.18
N ARG A 153 5.12 -25.40 9.05
CA ARG A 153 5.57 -26.75 8.71
C ARG A 153 4.88 -27.77 9.61
N PRO A 154 4.62 -28.99 9.11
CA PRO A 154 3.92 -30.00 9.89
C PRO A 154 4.71 -30.32 11.16
N CYS A 155 4.00 -30.36 12.28
CA CYS A 155 4.58 -30.76 13.55
C CYS A 155 5.08 -32.20 13.49
N MET A 156 6.39 -32.44 13.68
CA MET A 156 6.88 -33.81 13.89
C MET A 156 6.63 -34.22 15.36
N GLU A 157 5.59 -35.04 15.53
CA GLU A 157 5.20 -35.87 16.69
C GLU A 157 4.93 -35.22 18.06
N THR A 158 5.28 -33.96 18.35
CA THR A 158 4.81 -33.28 19.58
C THR A 158 4.58 -31.78 19.39
N CYS A 159 3.44 -31.39 18.83
CA CYS A 159 2.87 -30.06 19.09
C CYS A 159 2.05 -30.07 20.40
N ASN A 160 2.64 -30.63 21.46
CA ASN A 160 2.09 -30.57 22.81
C ASN A 160 2.77 -29.42 23.57
N GLY A 161 2.11 -28.25 23.54
CA GLY A 161 2.58 -26.99 24.10
C GLY A 161 3.48 -26.28 23.09
N TRP A 162 3.30 -25.03 22.75
CA TRP A 162 3.19 -23.89 23.66
C TRP A 162 2.11 -22.93 23.19
N LEU A 163 1.29 -22.47 24.14
CA LEU A 163 0.35 -21.36 23.93
C LEU A 163 1.13 -20.09 23.52
N PRO A 164 0.49 -19.14 22.81
CA PRO A 164 1.07 -17.83 22.51
C PRO A 164 1.59 -17.14 23.80
N PRO A 165 2.55 -16.20 23.70
CA PRO A 165 3.23 -15.58 24.85
C PRO A 165 2.33 -14.83 25.86
N ALA A 166 1.02 -14.77 25.63
CA ALA A 166 0.05 -14.23 26.59
C ALA A 166 -0.40 -15.20 27.70
N GLN A 167 -0.02 -16.49 27.69
CA GLN A 167 -0.55 -17.47 28.67
C GLN A 167 0.50 -18.30 29.44
N VAL A 168 1.77 -17.89 29.49
CA VAL A 168 2.76 -18.53 30.37
C VAL A 168 2.60 -18.04 31.81
N LEU A 169 1.55 -18.50 32.51
CA LEU A 169 1.53 -18.48 33.97
C LEU A 169 2.48 -19.58 34.48
N PRO A 170 3.39 -19.30 35.42
CA PRO A 170 4.35 -20.29 35.88
C PRO A 170 3.62 -21.43 36.60
N ARG A 171 3.65 -22.62 36.01
CA ARG A 171 3.20 -23.88 36.62
C ARG A 171 4.17 -24.29 37.74
N ARG A 172 4.07 -23.61 38.88
CA ARG A 172 4.55 -24.10 40.18
C ARG A 172 3.47 -23.81 41.21
N LEU A 173 2.63 -24.81 41.46
CA LEU A 173 1.92 -25.10 42.72
C LEU A 173 0.77 -26.06 42.37
N LEU A 174 1.05 -27.36 42.38
CA LEU A 174 0.11 -28.46 42.67
C LEU A 174 0.88 -29.78 42.51
N SER A 175 1.77 -30.03 43.47
CA SER A 175 2.11 -31.39 43.88
C SER A 175 1.39 -31.60 45.21
N LEU A 176 0.62 -32.69 45.31
CA LEU A 176 -0.04 -33.17 46.53
C LEU A 176 0.93 -33.27 47.71
#